data_AF-J4UGR9-F1
#
_entry.id   AF-J4UGR9-F1
#
_cell.length_a   1.000
_cell.length_b   1.000
_cell.length_c   1.000
_cell.angle_alpha   90.00
_cell.angle_beta   90.00
_cell.angle_gamma   90.00
#
_symmetry.space_group_name_H-M   'P 1'
#
loop_
_entity.id
_entity.type
_entity.pdbx_description
1 polymer ?
#
loop_
_entity_poly.entity_id
_entity_poly.type
_entity_poly.pdbx_seq_one_letter_code
_entity_poly.pdbx_strand_id
1 'polypeptide(L)'
;MNNNESELKKFLKIITAYFVLYLIHFVIYPNTPLYTNSQSDKFMWGWSLFLFLFLDIFILKSNFAYGCIGIALYDCCVYIYSAGGAYDIGHSRFFDTGPFSYEALRFDLMLLTIVYLVIYLILFIIVIVVDDIRKKIKNKKDKEEKP
;
A
#
# COMPACT_ATOMS: atom_id res chain seq x y z
N MET A 1 -16.03 -22.26 14.18
CA MET A 1 -15.45 -20.91 14.06
C MET A 1 -16.39 -20.11 13.18
N ASN A 2 -16.93 -18.99 13.69
CA ASN A 2 -17.95 -18.23 12.97
C ASN A 2 -17.29 -17.48 11.80
N ASN A 3 -17.88 -17.45 10.60
CA ASN A 3 -17.26 -16.78 9.42
C ASN A 3 -16.89 -15.30 9.69
N ASN A 4 -17.63 -14.65 10.59
CA ASN A 4 -17.36 -13.27 11.02
C ASN A 4 -16.03 -13.14 11.77
N GLU A 5 -15.63 -14.17 12.52
CA GLU A 5 -14.38 -14.16 13.29
C GLU A 5 -13.15 -14.31 12.37
N SER A 6 -13.26 -15.08 11.28
CA SER A 6 -12.18 -15.23 10.31
C SER A 6 -11.97 -13.97 9.46
N GLU A 7 -13.07 -13.33 9.02
CA GLU A 7 -12.98 -12.08 8.25
C GLU A 7 -12.46 -10.92 9.10
N LEU A 8 -12.90 -10.81 10.36
CA LEU A 8 -12.37 -9.80 11.29
C LEU A 8 -10.87 -10.00 11.53
N LYS A 9 -10.42 -11.24 11.78
CA LYS A 9 -8.98 -11.54 11.95
C LYS A 9 -8.18 -11.17 10.70
N LYS A 10 -8.73 -11.40 9.50
CA LYS A 10 -8.10 -11.02 8.24
C LYS A 10 -8.00 -9.51 8.08
N PHE A 11 -9.10 -8.80 8.34
CA PHE A 11 -9.14 -7.35 8.33
C PHE A 11 -8.12 -6.74 9.29
N LEU A 12 -8.09 -7.19 10.55
CA LEU A 12 -7.13 -6.71 11.54
C LEU A 12 -5.68 -6.94 11.12
N LYS A 13 -5.37 -8.07 10.47
CA LYS A 13 -4.02 -8.31 9.92
C LYS A 13 -3.62 -7.29 8.86
N ILE A 14 -4.54 -6.95 7.96
CA ILE A 14 -4.30 -5.96 6.89
C ILE A 14 -4.09 -4.58 7.51
N ILE A 15 -5.00 -4.14 8.37
CA ILE A 15 -4.87 -2.87 9.11
C ILE A 15 -3.56 -2.80 9.88
N THR A 16 -3.19 -3.87 10.59
CA THR A 16 -1.92 -3.95 11.32
C THR A 16 -0.72 -3.81 10.36
N ALA A 17 -0.75 -4.45 9.20
CA ALA A 17 0.33 -4.39 8.23
C ALA A 17 0.53 -2.96 7.68
N TYR A 18 -0.56 -2.28 7.29
CA TYR A 18 -0.49 -0.87 6.84
C TYR A 18 -0.03 0.07 7.97
N PHE A 19 -0.46 -0.18 9.21
CA PHE A 19 0.00 0.60 10.35
C PHE A 19 1.50 0.39 10.62
N VAL A 20 1.99 -0.85 10.56
CA VAL A 20 3.42 -1.16 10.70
C VAL A 20 4.23 -0.52 9.56
N LEU A 21 3.71 -0.54 8.33
CA LEU A 21 4.34 0.14 7.21
C LEU A 21 4.50 1.64 7.48
N TYR A 22 3.45 2.29 7.98
CA TYR A 22 3.50 3.69 8.42
C TYR A 22 4.54 3.89 9.53
N LEU A 23 4.57 3.04 10.55
CA LEU A 23 5.55 3.14 11.63
C LEU A 23 6.99 3.09 11.10
N ILE A 24 7.28 2.19 10.18
CA ILE A 24 8.61 2.09 9.56
C ILE A 24 8.91 3.37 8.78
N HIS A 25 7.98 3.81 7.92
CA HIS A 25 8.21 4.93 7.02
C HIS A 25 8.30 6.28 7.72
N PHE A 26 7.51 6.54 8.77
CA PHE A 26 7.41 7.89 9.36
C PHE A 26 7.85 7.97 10.82
N VAL A 27 7.70 6.90 11.59
CA VAL A 27 8.00 6.95 13.04
C VAL A 27 9.42 6.46 13.33
N ILE A 28 9.87 5.39 12.68
CA ILE A 28 11.14 4.75 12.97
C ILE A 28 12.22 5.34 12.06
N TYR A 29 12.18 5.06 10.75
CA TYR A 29 13.30 5.36 9.85
C TYR A 29 13.69 6.85 9.84
N PRO A 30 12.76 7.81 9.71
CA PRO A 30 13.12 9.23 9.68
C PRO A 30 13.71 9.78 10.98
N ASN A 31 13.48 9.09 12.11
CA ASN A 31 14.03 9.46 13.41
C ASN A 31 15.36 8.74 13.71
N THR A 32 15.92 8.00 12.75
CA THR A 32 17.24 7.38 12.90
C THR A 32 18.35 8.25 12.32
N PRO A 33 19.61 8.13 12.80
CA PRO A 33 20.76 8.82 12.22
C PRO A 33 21.09 8.41 10.78
N LEU A 34 20.49 7.34 10.27
CA LEU A 34 20.70 6.86 8.90
C LEU A 34 19.88 7.66 7.89
N TYR A 35 18.83 8.33 8.35
CA TYR A 35 17.96 9.10 7.48
C TYR A 35 18.56 10.46 7.17
N THR A 36 18.62 10.78 5.87
CA THR A 36 19.20 12.04 5.39
C THR A 36 18.27 12.80 4.45
N ASN A 37 17.06 12.27 4.24
CA ASN A 37 16.10 12.75 3.24
C ASN A 37 16.72 12.82 1.82
N SER A 38 17.67 11.93 1.54
CA SER A 38 18.35 11.84 0.25
C SER A 38 17.41 11.35 -0.87
N GLN A 39 17.84 11.48 -2.13
CA GLN A 39 17.11 10.84 -3.24
C GLN A 39 17.01 9.32 -3.07
N SER A 40 18.03 8.69 -2.48
CA SER A 40 18.00 7.27 -2.17
C SER A 40 16.93 6.94 -1.13
N ASP A 41 16.76 7.75 -0.08
CA ASP A 41 15.71 7.56 0.92
C ASP A 41 14.31 7.62 0.29
N LYS A 42 14.08 8.61 -0.57
CA LYS A 42 12.82 8.78 -1.31
C LYS A 42 12.54 7.62 -2.26
N PHE A 43 13.57 7.17 -2.98
CA PHE A 43 13.48 6.03 -3.88
C PHE A 43 13.16 4.74 -3.13
N MET A 44 13.82 4.51 -1.99
CA MET A 44 13.58 3.34 -1.14
C MET A 44 12.17 3.34 -0.57
N TRP A 45 11.67 4.49 -0.11
CA TRP A 45 10.31 4.66 0.36
C TRP A 45 9.26 4.43 -0.75
N GLY A 46 9.49 4.96 -1.95
CA GLY A 46 8.61 4.69 -3.09
C GLY A 46 8.59 3.21 -3.47
N TRP A 47 9.76 2.55 -3.46
CA TRP A 47 9.83 1.12 -3.75
C TRP A 47 9.18 0.25 -2.67
N SER A 48 9.35 0.58 -1.39
CA SER A 48 8.74 -0.17 -0.30
C SER A 48 7.22 -0.11 -0.38
N LEU A 49 6.65 1.05 -0.71
CA LEU A 49 5.21 1.20 -0.98
C LEU A 49 4.76 0.26 -2.11
N PHE A 50 5.47 0.26 -3.24
CA PHE A 50 5.12 -0.59 -4.36
C PHE A 50 5.25 -2.08 -4.03
N LEU A 51 6.35 -2.50 -3.38
CA LEU A 51 6.53 -3.89 -2.94
C LEU A 51 5.45 -4.32 -1.95
N PHE A 52 4.98 -3.40 -1.11
CA PHE A 52 3.91 -3.67 -0.17
C PHE A 52 2.58 -4.05 -0.88
N LEU A 53 2.31 -3.52 -2.07
CA LEU A 53 1.15 -3.95 -2.89
C LEU A 53 1.18 -5.45 -3.16
N PHE A 54 2.37 -6.01 -3.45
CA PHE A 54 2.54 -7.44 -3.67
C PHE A 54 2.32 -8.23 -2.39
N LEU A 55 2.85 -7.75 -1.26
CA LEU A 55 2.62 -8.38 0.05
C LEU A 55 1.11 -8.39 0.39
N ASP A 56 0.41 -7.29 0.15
CA ASP A 56 -1.02 -7.17 0.44
C ASP A 56 -1.87 -8.13 -0.41
N ILE A 57 -1.63 -8.17 -1.73
CA ILE A 57 -2.40 -9.01 -2.65
C ILE A 57 -2.06 -10.49 -2.48
N PHE A 58 -0.77 -10.86 -2.48
CA PHE A 58 -0.37 -12.26 -2.57
C PHE A 58 -0.24 -12.94 -1.20
N ILE A 59 0.25 -12.24 -0.19
CA ILE A 59 0.52 -12.82 1.13
C ILE A 59 -0.66 -12.61 2.07
N LEU A 60 -1.12 -11.37 2.21
CA LEU A 60 -2.27 -11.06 3.06
C LEU A 60 -3.60 -11.47 2.39
N LYS A 61 -3.57 -11.74 1.08
CA LYS A 61 -4.73 -12.12 0.28
C LYS A 61 -5.85 -11.09 0.44
N SER A 62 -5.48 -9.83 0.53
CA SER A 62 -6.38 -8.70 0.68
C SER A 62 -7.31 -8.62 -0.54
N ASN A 63 -8.56 -8.21 -0.31
CA ASN A 63 -9.44 -7.82 -1.40
C ASN A 63 -9.28 -6.32 -1.65
N PHE A 64 -9.85 -5.83 -2.75
CA PHE A 64 -9.70 -4.41 -3.10
C PHE A 64 -10.18 -3.48 -1.99
N ALA A 65 -11.32 -3.78 -1.35
CA ALA A 65 -11.90 -2.96 -0.29
C ALA A 65 -10.99 -2.88 0.96
N TYR A 66 -10.41 -4.00 1.41
CA TYR A 66 -9.50 -4.00 2.55
C TYR A 66 -8.20 -3.26 2.25
N GLY A 67 -7.68 -3.38 1.03
CA GLY A 67 -6.55 -2.57 0.56
C GLY A 67 -6.87 -1.07 0.66
N CYS A 68 -8.03 -0.63 0.16
CA CYS A 68 -8.45 0.77 0.26
C CYS A 68 -8.52 1.29 1.70
N ILE A 69 -9.06 0.48 2.64
CA ILE A 69 -9.13 0.88 4.06
C ILE A 69 -7.71 0.97 4.66
N GLY A 70 -6.84 0.03 4.33
CA GLY A 70 -5.43 0.05 4.75
C GLY A 70 -4.69 1.30 4.26
N ILE A 71 -4.87 1.68 2.99
CA ILE A 71 -4.31 2.90 2.41
C ILE A 71 -4.85 4.14 3.14
N ALA A 72 -6.16 4.22 3.34
CA ALA A 72 -6.77 5.35 4.06
C ALA A 72 -6.24 5.48 5.50
N LEU A 73 -6.02 4.36 6.19
CA LEU A 73 -5.40 4.35 7.51
C LEU A 73 -3.97 4.88 7.45
N TYR A 74 -3.17 4.39 6.50
CA TYR A 74 -1.78 4.83 6.30
C TYR A 74 -1.73 6.34 6.06
N ASP A 75 -2.53 6.86 5.13
CA ASP A 75 -2.61 8.29 4.82
C ASP A 75 -3.04 9.12 6.03
N CYS A 76 -4.03 8.63 6.79
CA CYS A 76 -4.48 9.28 8.01
C CYS A 76 -3.36 9.38 9.05
N CYS A 77 -2.58 8.30 9.22
CA CYS A 77 -1.45 8.29 10.13
C CYS A 77 -0.37 9.29 9.69
N VAL A 78 -0.03 9.33 8.39
CA VAL A 78 0.93 10.30 7.83
C VAL A 78 0.44 11.73 7.98
N TYR A 79 -0.87 11.98 7.80
CA TYR A 79 -1.45 13.30 7.97
C TYR A 79 -1.41 13.76 9.44
N ILE A 80 -1.65 12.85 10.39
CA ILE A 80 -1.56 13.15 11.83
C ILE A 80 -0.12 13.37 12.27
N TYR A 81 0.82 12.58 11.74
CA TYR A 81 2.24 12.69 12.04
C TYR A 81 3.08 12.51 10.76
N SER A 82 3.52 13.64 10.23
CA SER A 82 4.25 13.72 8.95
C SER A 82 5.78 13.63 9.10
N ALA A 83 6.28 13.45 10.33
CA ALA A 83 7.71 13.45 10.66
C ALA A 83 8.48 14.66 10.08
N GLY A 84 7.87 15.85 10.12
CA GLY A 84 8.48 17.06 9.58
C GLY A 84 8.53 17.13 8.05
N GLY A 85 7.70 16.33 7.36
CA GLY A 85 7.68 16.24 5.90
C GLY A 85 8.80 15.36 5.35
N ALA A 86 9.06 14.24 6.03
CA ALA A 86 10.01 13.23 5.56
C ALA A 86 9.70 12.80 4.12
N TYR A 87 10.75 12.59 3.32
CA TYR A 87 10.68 12.27 1.89
C TYR A 87 10.16 13.43 1.04
N ASP A 88 10.30 14.66 1.54
CA ASP A 88 9.77 15.91 0.99
C ASP A 88 8.26 15.97 0.85
N ILE A 89 7.52 15.05 1.47
CA ILE A 89 6.06 15.15 1.46
C ILE A 89 5.62 16.39 2.23
N GLY A 90 4.65 17.10 1.68
CA GLY A 90 4.16 18.34 2.27
C GLY A 90 5.05 19.55 2.07
N HIS A 91 6.09 19.45 1.23
CA HIS A 91 6.84 20.59 0.72
C HIS A 91 6.31 20.92 -0.70
N SER A 92 6.02 22.19 -1.00
CA SER A 92 5.28 22.54 -2.21
C SER A 92 6.01 22.16 -3.51
N ARG A 93 5.33 21.33 -4.31
CA ARG A 93 5.80 20.67 -5.56
C ARG A 93 6.28 21.57 -6.70
N PHE A 94 6.09 22.89 -6.65
CA PHE A 94 6.54 23.74 -7.74
C PHE A 94 8.06 23.95 -7.74
N PHE A 95 8.75 23.75 -6.61
CA PHE A 95 10.21 23.93 -6.52
C PHE A 95 10.92 23.06 -5.46
N ASP A 96 10.28 22.05 -4.85
CA ASP A 96 10.89 21.15 -3.83
C ASP A 96 11.74 21.88 -2.76
N THR A 97 11.36 23.11 -2.42
CA THR A 97 12.10 24.03 -1.53
C THR A 97 11.20 24.89 -0.65
N GLY A 98 9.87 24.77 -0.78
CA GLY A 98 8.92 25.50 0.04
C GLY A 98 8.80 24.92 1.46
N PRO A 99 8.41 25.72 2.47
CA PRO A 99 8.23 25.22 3.83
C PRO A 99 7.14 24.15 3.88
N PHE A 100 7.28 23.21 4.82
CA PHE A 100 6.25 22.23 5.10
C PHE A 100 4.90 22.90 5.37
N SER A 101 3.83 22.40 4.73
CA SER A 101 2.47 22.80 5.02
C SER A 101 1.50 21.62 4.94
N TYR A 102 0.47 21.63 5.79
CA TYR A 102 -0.58 20.60 5.76
C TYR A 102 -1.40 20.63 4.47
N GLU A 103 -1.47 21.77 3.79
CA GLU A 103 -2.12 21.89 2.48
C GLU A 103 -1.34 21.14 1.40
N ALA A 104 -0.02 21.36 1.33
CA ALA A 104 0.86 20.61 0.44
C ALA A 104 0.86 19.12 0.81
N LEU A 105 0.86 18.77 2.09
CA LEU A 105 0.83 17.38 2.54
C LEU A 105 -0.43 16.68 2.06
N ARG A 106 -1.58 17.35 2.19
CA ARG A 106 -2.85 16.83 1.70
C ARG A 106 -2.85 16.61 0.19
N PHE A 107 -2.28 17.55 -0.56
CA PHE A 107 -2.14 17.42 -2.01
C PHE A 107 -1.23 16.25 -2.40
N ASP A 108 -0.11 16.09 -1.71
CA ASP A 108 0.86 15.01 -1.96
C ASP A 108 0.28 13.66 -1.64
N LEU A 109 -0.36 13.51 -0.48
CA LEU A 109 -1.09 12.30 -0.09
C LEU A 109 -2.18 11.99 -1.10
N MET A 110 -3.01 12.97 -1.50
CA MET A 110 -4.05 12.75 -2.51
C MET A 110 -3.47 12.23 -3.83
N LEU A 111 -2.41 12.85 -4.36
CA LEU A 111 -1.81 12.41 -5.62
C LEU A 111 -1.20 11.01 -5.48
N LEU A 112 -0.46 10.76 -4.39
CA LEU A 112 0.19 9.48 -4.14
C LEU A 112 -0.87 8.37 -4.04
N THR A 113 -1.95 8.61 -3.31
CA THR A 113 -3.05 7.65 -3.13
C THR A 113 -3.76 7.34 -4.43
N ILE A 114 -3.99 8.34 -5.29
CA ILE A 114 -4.55 8.11 -6.62
C ILE A 114 -3.63 7.19 -7.45
N VAL A 115 -2.33 7.50 -7.51
CA VAL A 115 -1.36 6.69 -8.24
C VAL A 115 -1.30 5.26 -7.67
N TYR A 116 -1.26 5.14 -6.35
CA TYR A 116 -1.20 3.86 -5.64
C TYR A 116 -2.44 3.00 -5.91
N LEU A 117 -3.64 3.58 -5.85
CA LEU A 117 -4.89 2.88 -6.15
C LEU A 117 -4.98 2.42 -7.61
N VAL A 118 -4.49 3.23 -8.57
CA VAL A 118 -4.42 2.83 -9.98
C VAL A 118 -3.53 1.60 -10.15
N ILE A 119 -2.34 1.61 -9.56
CA ILE A 119 -1.41 0.46 -9.62
C ILE A 119 -2.03 -0.76 -8.93
N TYR A 120 -2.60 -0.58 -7.74
CA TYR A 120 -3.25 -1.66 -7.00
C TYR A 120 -4.40 -2.30 -7.79
N LEU A 121 -5.23 -1.49 -8.44
CA LEU A 121 -6.32 -1.98 -9.30
C LEU A 121 -5.80 -2.80 -10.49
N ILE A 122 -4.75 -2.32 -11.16
CA ILE A 122 -4.11 -3.03 -12.28
C ILE A 122 -3.60 -4.40 -11.80
N LEU A 123 -2.85 -4.44 -10.70
CA LEU A 123 -2.33 -5.69 -10.13
C LEU A 123 -3.46 -6.65 -9.73
N PHE A 124 -4.52 -6.12 -9.10
CA PHE A 124 -5.67 -6.91 -8.70
C PHE A 124 -6.39 -7.54 -9.91
N ILE A 125 -6.59 -6.80 -11.00
CA ILE A 125 -7.16 -7.31 -12.25
C ILE A 125 -6.28 -8.42 -12.84
N ILE A 126 -4.96 -8.21 -12.89
CA ILE A 126 -4.01 -9.22 -13.40
C ILE A 126 -4.16 -10.53 -12.61
N VAL A 127 -4.24 -10.45 -11.27
CA VAL A 127 -4.41 -11.65 -10.43
C VAL A 127 -5.71 -12.38 -10.72
N ILE A 128 -6.83 -11.66 -10.85
CA ILE A 128 -8.13 -12.25 -11.21
C ILE A 128 -8.04 -12.97 -12.57
N VAL A 129 -7.45 -12.32 -13.57
CA VAL A 129 -7.32 -12.89 -14.92
C VAL A 129 -6.47 -14.16 -14.90
N VAL A 130 -5.33 -14.13 -14.20
CA VAL A 130 -4.46 -15.31 -14.06
C VAL A 130 -5.18 -16.47 -13.38
N ASP A 131 -5.96 -16.20 -12.33
CA ASP A 131 -6.73 -17.23 -11.63
C ASP A 131 -7.86 -17.81 -12.50
N ASP A 132 -8.53 -16.99 -13.30
CA ASP A 132 -9.55 -17.45 -14.25
C ASP A 132 -8.94 -18.36 -15.33
N ILE A 133 -7.79 -17.96 -15.90
CA ILE A 133 -7.05 -18.77 -16.88
C ILE A 133 -6.65 -20.13 -16.27
N ARG A 134 -6.09 -20.13 -15.05
CA ARG A 134 -5.70 -21.37 -14.35
C ARG A 134 -6.90 -22.30 -14.11
N LYS A 135 -8.04 -21.75 -13.70
CA LYS A 135 -9.29 -22.52 -13.50
C LYS A 135 -9.80 -23.13 -14.82
N LYS A 136 -9.79 -22.36 -15.91
CA LYS A 136 -10.20 -22.85 -17.24
C LYS A 136 -9.32 -24.01 -17.72
N ILE A 137 -8.00 -23.90 -17.56
CA ILE A 137 -7.06 -24.96 -17.92
C ILE A 137 -7.32 -26.23 -17.10
N LYS A 138 -7.53 -26.09 -15.78
CA LYS A 138 -7.81 -27.23 -14.90
C LYS A 138 -9.13 -27.93 -15.26
N ASN A 139 -10.21 -27.16 -15.44
CA ASN A 139 -11.51 -27.71 -15.80
C ASN A 139 -11.53 -28.43 -17.16
N LYS A 140 -10.66 -28.03 -18.09
CA LYS A 140 -10.50 -28.73 -19.37
C LYS A 140 -9.85 -30.10 -19.17
N LYS A 141 -8.77 -30.17 -18.37
CA LYS A 141 -8.10 -31.45 -18.04
C LYS A 141 -9.02 -32.42 -17.31
N ASP A 142 -9.76 -31.93 -16.31
CA ASP A 142 -10.68 -32.76 -15.51
C ASP A 142 -11.85 -33.35 -16.35
N LYS A 143 -12.22 -32.71 -17.47
CA LYS A 143 -13.23 -33.20 -18.42
C LYS A 143 -12.68 -34.18 -19.45
N GLU A 144 -11.38 -34.12 -19.76
CA GLU A 144 -10.70 -35.07 -20.65
C GLU A 144 -10.35 -36.39 -19.91
N GLU A 145 -10.25 -36.36 -18.57
CA GLU A 145 -9.93 -37.53 -17.72
C GLU A 145 -11.16 -38.29 -17.17
N LYS A 146 -12.38 -37.76 -17.29
CA LYS A 146 -13.61 -38.51 -16.95
C LYS A 146 -14.26 -39.06 -18.24
N PRO A 147 -14.28 -40.38 -18.46
CA PRO A 147 -14.93 -41.00 -19.62
C PRO A 147 -16.45 -40.82 -19.62
#